data_AF-A0A2V8NAQ2-F1
#
_entry.id   AF-A0A2V8NAQ2-F1
#
_cell.length_a   1.000
_cell.length_b   1.000
_cell.length_c   1.000
_cell.angle_alpha   90.00
_cell.angle_beta   90.00
_cell.angle_gamma   90.00
#
_symmetry.space_group_name_H-M   'P 1'
#
loop_
_entity.id
_entity.type
_entity.pdbx_description
1 polymer ?
#
loop_
_entity_poly.entity_id
_entity_poly.type
_entity_poly.pdbx_seq_one_letter_code
_entity_poly.pdbx_strand_id
1 'polypeptide(L)'
;MRVSAKGGKPQNVVTVQNDELADRPQILPGGKTLLFTLAKGTIVNNRRWDAAQIVAQVLATSERTVLISGGSDGRYVPTGHLVYALGGTLQAAPFNLQKLQVTGDPVPILEGVMRSVNNQTGVAQFSLSENGSLVYVPGPSSTAAVQQSLTLTFFDRNGGMKKLGIPAGPYLFPRISPDGETTHL
;
A
#
# COMPACT_ATOMS: atom_id res chain seq x y z
N MET A 1 2.77 16.83 -0.36
CA MET A 1 3.05 18.26 -0.07
C MET A 1 4.55 18.47 0.04
N ARG A 2 5.04 19.68 -0.23
CA ARG A 2 6.43 20.09 0.02
C ARG A 2 6.44 21.26 0.99
N VAL A 3 7.36 21.20 1.95
CA VAL A 3 7.66 22.29 2.87
C VAL A 3 9.17 22.55 2.81
N SER A 4 9.58 23.81 2.95
CA SER A 4 11.00 24.14 3.08
C SER A 4 11.56 23.54 4.37
N ALA A 5 12.83 23.12 4.36
CA ALA A 5 13.52 22.62 5.56
C ALA A 5 13.56 23.66 6.69
N LYS A 6 13.46 24.96 6.35
CA LYS A 6 13.38 26.06 7.32
C LYS A 6 11.94 26.32 7.81
N GLY A 7 10.98 25.46 7.44
CA GLY A 7 9.55 25.69 7.64
C GLY A 7 8.93 26.62 6.59
N GLY A 8 7.61 26.80 6.65
CA GLY A 8 6.86 27.69 5.78
C GLY A 8 5.51 27.12 5.34
N LYS A 9 4.78 27.89 4.52
CA LYS A 9 3.49 27.44 3.98
C LYS A 9 3.69 26.20 3.11
N PRO A 10 3.05 25.07 3.43
CA PRO A 10 3.16 23.89 2.59
C PRO A 10 2.60 24.12 1.19
N GLN A 11 3.29 23.58 0.19
CA GLN A 11 2.88 23.64 -1.21
C GLN A 11 2.36 22.28 -1.65
N ASN A 12 1.26 22.28 -2.40
CA ASN A 12 0.84 21.06 -3.06
C ASN A 12 1.76 20.76 -4.25
N VAL A 13 2.14 19.49 -4.39
CA VAL A 13 3.08 19.01 -5.42
C VAL A 13 2.40 18.05 -6.39
N VAL A 14 1.37 17.35 -5.92
CA VAL A 14 0.55 16.45 -6.72
C VAL A 14 -0.89 16.86 -6.51
N THR A 15 -1.55 17.28 -7.58
CA THR A 15 -2.98 17.54 -7.59
C THR A 15 -3.67 16.28 -8.10
N VAL A 16 -4.56 15.69 -7.31
CA VAL A 16 -5.38 14.53 -7.69
C VAL A 16 -6.79 14.99 -8.03
N GLN A 17 -7.46 14.27 -8.92
CA GLN A 17 -8.90 14.45 -9.18
C GLN A 17 -9.75 13.92 -8.02
N ASN A 18 -11.04 14.24 -8.01
CA ASN A 18 -11.96 13.88 -6.91
C ASN A 18 -12.07 12.36 -6.68
N ASP A 19 -11.82 11.54 -7.70
CA ASP A 19 -11.85 10.08 -7.66
C ASP A 19 -10.45 9.44 -7.55
N GLU A 20 -9.40 10.27 -7.44
CA GLU A 20 -8.01 9.83 -7.38
C GLU A 20 -7.46 9.88 -5.95
N LEU A 21 -6.66 8.88 -5.58
CA LEU A 21 -5.83 8.91 -4.38
C LEU A 21 -4.37 8.68 -4.78
N ALA A 22 -3.50 9.58 -4.35
CA ALA A 22 -2.06 9.42 -4.43
C ALA A 22 -1.51 8.91 -3.09
N ASP A 23 -0.67 7.89 -3.13
CA ASP A 23 -0.03 7.28 -1.96
C ASP A 23 1.42 6.90 -2.28
N ARG A 24 2.20 6.59 -1.24
CA ARG A 24 3.59 6.10 -1.33
C ARG A 24 4.51 6.97 -2.19
N PRO A 25 4.63 8.28 -1.91
CA PRO A 25 5.52 9.16 -2.66
C PRO A 25 7.00 8.84 -2.42
N GLN A 26 7.82 8.86 -3.47
CA GLN A 26 9.27 8.77 -3.42
C GLN A 26 9.89 9.77 -4.40
N ILE A 27 10.78 10.63 -3.93
CA ILE A 27 11.61 11.46 -4.81
C ILE A 27 12.70 10.57 -5.43
N LEU A 28 12.74 10.52 -6.76
CA LEU A 28 13.75 9.76 -7.49
C LEU A 28 15.13 10.43 -7.44
N PRO A 29 16.23 9.68 -7.67
CA PRO A 29 17.56 10.27 -7.74
C PRO A 29 17.61 11.45 -8.73
N GLY A 30 18.29 12.51 -8.32
CA GLY A 30 18.30 13.80 -9.05
C GLY A 30 17.22 14.78 -8.61
N GLY A 31 16.25 14.40 -7.78
CA GLY A 31 15.37 15.32 -7.06
C GLY A 31 14.30 16.03 -7.92
N LYS A 32 14.20 15.68 -9.21
CA LYS A 32 13.32 16.36 -10.17
C LYS A 32 12.02 15.61 -10.47
N THR A 33 11.96 14.33 -10.11
CA THR A 33 10.84 13.45 -10.43
C THR A 33 10.31 12.81 -9.16
N LEU A 34 9.00 12.83 -9.00
CA LEU A 34 8.28 12.17 -7.93
C LEU A 34 7.63 10.89 -8.47
N LEU A 35 7.99 9.75 -7.89
CA LEU A 35 7.29 8.49 -8.06
C LEU A 35 6.18 8.39 -7.02
N PHE A 36 4.99 7.90 -7.38
CA PHE A 36 3.91 7.64 -6.44
C PHE A 36 2.93 6.61 -7.01
N THR A 37 2.12 6.03 -6.13
CA THR A 37 0.98 5.21 -6.51
C THR A 37 -0.24 6.10 -6.72
N LEU A 38 -0.95 5.94 -7.83
CA LEU A 38 -2.20 6.62 -8.13
C LEU A 38 -3.33 5.59 -8.30
N ALA A 39 -4.31 5.61 -7.41
CA ALA A 39 -5.48 4.75 -7.50
C ALA A 39 -6.72 5.57 -7.88
N LYS A 40 -7.59 5.01 -8.73
CA LYS A 40 -8.85 5.64 -9.15
C LYS A 40 -10.07 4.92 -8.58
N GLY A 41 -11.18 5.64 -8.46
CA GLY A 41 -12.48 5.11 -8.07
C GLY A 41 -12.60 4.75 -6.58
N THR A 42 -13.76 4.20 -6.23
CA THR A 42 -14.08 3.74 -4.87
C THR A 42 -13.53 2.33 -4.63
N ILE A 43 -13.46 1.91 -3.36
CA ILE A 43 -13.02 0.55 -3.00
C ILE A 43 -14.08 -0.45 -3.44
N VAL A 44 -13.98 -0.94 -4.68
CA VAL A 44 -14.80 -2.04 -5.18
C VAL A 44 -14.03 -3.35 -4.97
N ASN A 45 -14.66 -4.31 -4.29
CA ASN A 45 -14.13 -5.65 -4.02
C ASN A 45 -12.72 -5.69 -3.39
N ASN A 46 -12.33 -4.63 -2.67
CA ASN A 46 -11.01 -4.51 -2.05
C ASN A 46 -9.83 -4.54 -3.05
N ARG A 47 -10.04 -4.29 -4.35
CA ARG A 47 -9.00 -4.44 -5.39
C ARG A 47 -8.46 -3.12 -5.95
N ARG A 48 -8.87 -1.98 -5.38
CA ARG A 48 -8.49 -0.65 -5.88
C ARG A 48 -6.97 -0.50 -6.05
N TRP A 49 -6.19 -0.96 -5.08
CA TRP A 49 -4.73 -0.85 -5.14
C TRP A 49 -4.07 -1.85 -6.08
N ASP A 50 -4.72 -2.98 -6.40
CA ASP A 50 -4.23 -3.91 -7.42
C ASP A 50 -4.52 -3.38 -8.83
N ALA A 51 -5.54 -2.52 -8.99
CA ALA A 51 -5.83 -1.78 -10.21
C ALA A 51 -5.15 -0.40 -10.29
N ALA A 52 -4.38 -0.02 -9.27
CA ALA A 52 -3.71 1.28 -9.22
C ALA A 52 -2.54 1.35 -10.21
N GLN A 53 -2.04 2.57 -10.42
CA GLN A 53 -0.95 2.87 -11.33
C GLN A 53 0.27 3.33 -10.54
N ILE A 54 1.46 2.96 -11.02
CA ILE A 54 2.71 3.56 -10.56
C ILE A 54 3.06 4.66 -11.54
N VAL A 55 3.17 5.89 -11.04
CA VAL A 55 3.27 7.10 -11.85
C VAL A 55 4.53 7.86 -11.48
N ALA A 56 5.28 8.30 -12.48
CA ALA A 56 6.30 9.34 -12.32
C ALA A 56 5.72 10.69 -12.75
N GLN A 57 5.95 11.72 -11.94
CA GLN A 57 5.63 13.11 -12.27
C GLN A 57 6.89 13.98 -12.21
N VAL A 58 7.17 14.69 -13.29
CA VAL A 58 8.23 15.70 -13.33
C VAL A 58 7.76 16.92 -12.54
N LEU A 59 8.50 17.33 -11.52
CA LEU A 59 8.08 18.37 -10.58
C LEU A 59 7.98 19.76 -11.21
N ALA A 60 8.83 20.05 -12.20
CA ALA A 60 8.89 21.37 -12.84
C ALA A 60 7.69 21.61 -13.78
N THR A 61 7.25 20.56 -14.50
CA THR A 61 6.22 20.66 -15.54
C THR A 61 4.88 20.05 -15.11
N SER A 62 4.86 19.29 -14.02
CA SER A 62 3.73 18.43 -13.61
C SER A 62 3.35 17.36 -14.64
N GLU A 63 4.19 17.12 -15.65
CA GLU A 63 3.99 16.07 -16.65
C GLU A 63 4.06 14.69 -15.98
N ARG A 64 3.13 13.81 -16.34
CA ARG A 64 2.98 12.47 -15.75
C ARG A 64 3.24 11.39 -16.79
N THR A 65 3.92 10.34 -16.35
CA THR A 65 4.11 9.10 -17.10
C THR A 65 3.61 7.94 -16.25
N VAL A 66 2.71 7.13 -16.79
CA VAL A 66 2.32 5.86 -16.17
C VAL A 66 3.42 4.84 -16.48
N LEU A 67 4.06 4.33 -15.44
CA LEU A 67 5.16 3.37 -15.56
C LEU A 67 4.66 1.93 -15.51
N ILE A 68 3.71 1.65 -14.61
CA ILE A 68 3.08 0.34 -14.44
C ILE A 68 1.57 0.55 -14.29
N SER A 69 0.80 -0.29 -14.98
CA SER A 69 -0.65 -0.40 -14.82
C SER A 69 -0.96 -1.67 -14.04
N GLY A 70 -1.28 -1.54 -12.76
CA GLY A 70 -1.61 -2.64 -11.86
C GLY A 70 -0.59 -2.77 -10.72
N GLY A 71 -1.04 -2.44 -9.50
CA GLY A 71 -0.26 -2.55 -8.26
C GLY A 71 -0.03 -1.23 -7.54
N SER A 72 0.59 -1.31 -6.36
CA SER A 72 0.86 -0.15 -5.50
C SER A 72 2.16 -0.27 -4.71
N ASP A 73 2.49 0.74 -3.90
CA ASP A 73 3.76 0.83 -3.16
C ASP A 73 4.99 0.68 -4.07
N GLY A 74 4.90 1.32 -5.24
CA GLY A 74 6.00 1.38 -6.20
C GLY A 74 7.20 2.14 -5.62
N ARG A 75 8.36 1.50 -5.62
CA ARG A 75 9.63 2.05 -5.17
C ARG A 75 10.70 1.84 -6.24
N TYR A 76 11.43 2.90 -6.57
CA TYR A 76 12.69 2.78 -7.27
C TYR A 76 13.77 2.29 -6.32
N VAL A 77 14.54 1.30 -6.76
CA VAL A 77 15.71 0.77 -6.03
C VAL A 77 16.98 1.02 -6.85
N PRO A 78 18.14 1.31 -6.19
CA PRO A 78 19.39 1.67 -6.89
C PRO A 78 19.92 0.64 -7.88
N THR A 79 19.45 -0.61 -7.82
CA THR A 79 19.76 -1.65 -8.81
C THR A 79 19.11 -1.39 -10.18
N GLY A 80 18.37 -0.29 -10.36
CA GLY A 80 17.75 0.09 -11.64
C GLY A 80 16.39 -0.56 -11.87
N HIS A 81 15.66 -0.87 -10.80
CA HIS A 81 14.35 -1.53 -10.88
C HIS A 81 13.27 -0.70 -10.19
N LEU A 82 12.03 -0.89 -10.64
CA LEU A 82 10.84 -0.58 -9.87
C LEU A 82 10.39 -1.86 -9.16
N VAL A 83 10.30 -1.80 -7.83
CA VAL A 83 9.71 -2.84 -7.01
C VAL A 83 8.33 -2.37 -6.55
N TYR A 84 7.32 -3.22 -6.65
CA TYR A 84 5.95 -2.86 -6.30
C TYR A 84 5.11 -4.07 -5.87
N ALA A 85 4.01 -3.82 -5.18
CA ALA A 85 3.09 -4.87 -4.75
C ALA A 85 1.91 -5.03 -5.73
N LEU A 86 1.61 -6.28 -6.08
CA LEU A 86 0.40 -6.69 -6.80
C LEU A 86 -0.19 -7.90 -6.09
N GLY A 87 -1.41 -7.77 -5.55
CA GLY A 87 -1.91 -8.74 -4.58
C GLY A 87 -1.02 -8.76 -3.33
N GLY A 88 -0.64 -9.95 -2.89
CA GLY A 88 0.35 -10.17 -1.84
C GLY A 88 1.76 -10.45 -2.35
N THR A 89 2.05 -10.13 -3.62
CA THR A 89 3.32 -10.43 -4.26
C THR A 89 4.09 -9.16 -4.61
N LEU A 90 5.37 -9.11 -4.27
CA LEU A 90 6.29 -8.11 -4.79
C LEU A 90 6.74 -8.50 -6.19
N GLN A 91 6.63 -7.55 -7.10
CA GLN A 91 7.07 -7.61 -8.48
C GLN A 91 8.28 -6.68 -8.67
N ALA A 92 9.17 -7.02 -9.59
CA ALA A 92 10.26 -6.14 -10.01
C ALA A 92 10.26 -5.99 -11.53
N ALA A 93 10.39 -4.75 -12.02
CA ALA A 93 10.53 -4.45 -13.43
C ALA A 93 11.78 -3.58 -13.67
N PRO A 94 12.60 -3.86 -14.71
CA PRO A 94 13.77 -3.05 -15.01
C PRO A 94 13.36 -1.66 -15.50
N PHE A 95 13.97 -0.62 -14.96
CA PHE A 95 13.55 0.76 -15.14
C PHE A 95 14.71 1.68 -15.52
N ASN A 96 14.56 2.35 -16.67
CA ASN A 96 15.47 3.40 -17.11
C ASN A 96 15.06 4.73 -16.48
N LEU A 97 15.81 5.14 -15.45
CA LEU A 97 15.55 6.38 -14.71
C LEU A 97 15.66 7.64 -15.59
N GLN A 98 16.59 7.66 -16.55
CA GLN A 98 16.84 8.83 -17.40
C GLN A 98 15.71 9.05 -18.40
N LYS A 99 15.13 7.96 -18.91
CA LYS A 99 14.03 7.98 -19.87
C LYS A 99 12.64 7.90 -19.22
N LEU A 100 12.58 7.67 -17.91
CA LEU A 100 11.35 7.38 -17.16
C LEU A 100 10.54 6.25 -17.82
N GLN A 101 11.20 5.14 -18.13
CA GLN A 101 10.61 4.05 -18.90
C GLN A 101 10.90 2.70 -18.28
N VAL A 102 9.87 1.86 -18.19
CA VAL A 102 10.02 0.42 -17.90
C VAL A 102 10.52 -0.28 -19.16
N THR A 103 11.59 -1.05 -19.02
CA THR A 103 12.39 -1.59 -20.15
C THR A 103 12.23 -3.09 -20.36
N GLY A 104 11.41 -3.75 -19.56
CA GLY A 104 11.14 -5.17 -19.64
C GLY A 104 9.97 -5.55 -18.74
N ASP A 105 9.49 -6.77 -18.90
CA ASP A 105 8.31 -7.24 -18.17
C ASP A 105 8.59 -7.37 -16.67
N PRO A 106 7.59 -7.08 -15.81
CA PRO A 106 7.69 -7.35 -14.40
C PRO A 106 7.80 -8.85 -14.10
N VAL A 107 8.60 -9.21 -13.10
CA VAL A 107 8.74 -10.58 -12.59
C VAL A 107 8.43 -10.65 -11.09
N PRO A 108 7.79 -11.72 -10.59
CA PRO A 108 7.56 -11.88 -9.17
C PRO A 108 8.88 -12.17 -8.46
N ILE A 109 9.12 -11.48 -7.34
CA ILE A 109 10.35 -11.63 -6.55
C ILE A 109 10.09 -12.15 -5.13
N LEU A 110 8.89 -11.96 -4.59
CA LEU A 110 8.50 -12.46 -3.27
C LEU A 110 6.99 -12.53 -3.13
N GLU A 111 6.46 -13.68 -2.74
CA GLU A 111 5.04 -13.86 -2.41
C GLU A 111 4.80 -13.76 -0.90
N GLY A 112 3.54 -13.50 -0.53
CA GLY A 112 3.10 -13.51 0.86
C GLY A 112 3.55 -12.30 1.67
N VAL A 113 3.51 -11.11 1.06
CA VAL A 113 3.77 -9.84 1.75
C VAL A 113 2.47 -9.23 2.25
N MET A 114 2.44 -8.89 3.55
CA MET A 114 1.30 -8.25 4.18
C MET A 114 0.99 -6.90 3.52
N ARG A 115 -0.29 -6.72 3.19
CA ARG A 115 -0.84 -5.47 2.65
C ARG A 115 -1.60 -4.72 3.74
N SER A 116 -1.91 -3.45 3.49
CA SER A 116 -2.80 -2.70 4.37
C SER A 116 -4.08 -3.48 4.66
N VAL A 117 -4.45 -3.54 5.94
CA VAL A 117 -5.74 -4.16 6.35
C VAL A 117 -6.87 -3.46 5.59
N ASN A 118 -7.80 -4.26 5.06
CA ASN A 118 -8.92 -3.82 4.22
C ASN A 118 -8.52 -2.91 3.05
N ASN A 119 -7.28 -3.03 2.56
CA ASN A 119 -6.72 -2.22 1.48
C ASN A 119 -7.06 -0.72 1.60
N GLN A 120 -7.05 -0.20 2.82
CA GLN A 120 -7.31 1.22 3.10
C GLN A 120 -6.22 2.13 2.54
N THR A 121 -4.99 1.62 2.46
CA THR A 121 -3.82 2.33 1.90
C THR A 121 -3.13 1.46 0.86
N GLY A 122 -2.32 2.07 0.01
CA GLY A 122 -1.53 1.37 -1.00
C GLY A 122 -0.31 0.64 -0.44
N VAL A 123 -0.17 0.53 0.88
CA VAL A 123 1.01 -0.02 1.56
C VAL A 123 1.18 -1.52 1.35
N ALA A 124 2.42 -1.93 1.09
CA ALA A 124 2.91 -3.27 1.35
C ALA A 124 4.00 -3.21 2.43
N GLN A 125 3.99 -4.19 3.33
CA GLN A 125 4.83 -4.19 4.53
C GLN A 125 6.20 -4.79 4.22
N PHE A 126 7.00 -4.02 3.50
CA PHE A 126 8.37 -4.39 3.14
C PHE A 126 9.32 -3.17 3.19
N SER A 127 10.61 -3.47 3.33
CA SER A 127 11.70 -2.50 3.19
C SER A 127 12.87 -3.12 2.45
N LEU A 128 13.50 -2.36 1.56
CA LEU A 128 14.75 -2.72 0.92
C LEU A 128 15.84 -1.76 1.37
N SER A 129 17.01 -2.33 1.62
CA SER A 129 18.25 -1.58 1.82
C SER A 129 18.97 -1.36 0.50
N GLU A 130 19.89 -0.39 0.47
CA GLU A 130 20.70 -0.08 -0.73
C GLU A 130 21.58 -1.26 -1.16
N ASN A 131 21.96 -2.15 -0.24
CA ASN A 131 22.76 -3.34 -0.54
C ASN A 131 21.92 -4.54 -1.02
N GLY A 132 20.60 -4.37 -1.19
CA GLY A 132 19.70 -5.41 -1.69
C GLY A 132 19.05 -6.30 -0.63
N SER A 133 19.33 -6.10 0.67
CA SER A 133 18.61 -6.85 1.72
C SER A 133 17.15 -6.42 1.78
N LEU A 134 16.24 -7.40 1.82
CA LEU A 134 14.78 -7.23 1.91
C LEU A 134 14.27 -7.77 3.24
N VAL A 135 13.49 -6.97 3.96
CA VAL A 135 12.71 -7.39 5.13
C VAL A 135 11.23 -7.16 4.86
N TYR A 136 10.37 -8.04 5.36
CA TYR A 136 8.93 -7.95 5.13
C TYR A 136 8.13 -8.58 6.28
N VAL A 137 6.85 -8.20 6.36
CA VAL A 137 5.88 -8.86 7.24
C VAL A 137 5.09 -9.89 6.41
N PRO A 138 5.06 -11.17 6.80
CA PRO A 138 4.28 -12.18 6.10
C PRO A 138 2.78 -11.88 6.08
N GLY A 139 2.12 -12.18 4.96
CA GLY A 139 0.69 -12.03 4.76
C GLY A 139 0.18 -12.96 3.66
N PRO A 140 -1.12 -12.87 3.30
CA PRO A 140 -1.67 -13.70 2.23
C PRO A 140 -1.10 -13.30 0.87
N SER A 141 -0.88 -14.27 -0.02
CA SER A 141 -0.44 -14.02 -1.42
C SER A 141 -1.54 -13.36 -2.27
N SER A 142 -2.80 -13.46 -1.84
CA SER A 142 -3.95 -12.81 -2.46
C SER A 142 -4.61 -11.81 -1.51
N THR A 143 -4.88 -10.62 -2.04
CA THR A 143 -5.68 -9.55 -1.40
C THR A 143 -7.18 -9.73 -1.62
N ALA A 144 -7.58 -10.68 -2.48
CA ALA A 144 -8.98 -10.97 -2.79
C ALA A 144 -9.63 -11.49 -1.52
N ALA A 145 -10.32 -10.57 -0.85
CA ALA A 145 -10.98 -10.75 0.43
C ALA A 145 -10.30 -11.83 1.28
N VAL A 146 -9.31 -11.41 2.09
CA VAL A 146 -9.41 -11.86 3.46
C VAL A 146 -10.78 -11.34 3.90
N GLN A 147 -11.84 -12.12 3.66
CA GLN A 147 -12.98 -12.13 4.55
C GLN A 147 -12.32 -12.45 5.87
N GLN A 148 -11.92 -11.40 6.59
CA GLN A 148 -11.43 -11.52 7.94
C GLN A 148 -12.67 -11.98 8.69
N SER A 149 -12.98 -13.27 8.61
CA SER A 149 -14.01 -13.91 9.38
C SER A 149 -13.44 -13.99 10.78
N LEU A 150 -13.49 -12.86 11.47
CA LEU A 150 -13.00 -12.73 12.82
C LEU A 150 -13.94 -13.52 13.70
N THR A 151 -13.35 -14.39 14.52
CA THR A 151 -14.06 -15.00 15.63
C THR A 151 -13.79 -14.15 16.86
N LEU A 152 -14.80 -13.46 17.36
CA LEU A 152 -14.68 -12.70 18.59
C LEU A 152 -14.60 -13.67 19.78
N THR A 153 -13.61 -13.47 20.64
CA THR A 153 -13.30 -14.36 21.77
C THR A 153 -12.99 -13.52 22.99
N PHE A 154 -13.61 -13.84 24.13
CA PHE A 154 -13.24 -13.30 25.43
C PHE A 154 -12.04 -14.06 25.99
N PHE A 155 -11.12 -13.31 26.60
CA PHE A 155 -10.00 -13.84 27.36
C PHE A 155 -10.16 -13.39 28.81
N ASP A 156 -9.97 -14.31 29.76
CA ASP A 156 -9.85 -13.98 31.17
C ASP A 156 -8.38 -13.76 31.58
N ARG A 157 -8.16 -13.21 32.78
CA ARG A 157 -6.82 -12.88 33.30
C ARG A 157 -5.95 -14.11 33.57
N ASN A 158 -6.55 -15.30 33.63
CA ASN A 158 -5.86 -16.56 33.88
C ASN A 158 -5.60 -17.33 32.57
N GLY A 159 -5.91 -16.73 31.41
CA GLY A 159 -5.70 -17.31 30.08
C GLY A 159 -6.86 -18.17 29.56
N GLY A 160 -8.00 -18.21 30.26
CA GLY A 160 -9.19 -18.89 29.78
C GLY A 160 -9.79 -18.18 28.56
N MET A 161 -10.21 -18.95 27.57
CA MET A 161 -10.77 -18.46 26.30
C MET A 161 -12.24 -18.87 26.16
N LYS A 162 -13.13 -17.91 25.89
CA LYS A 162 -14.54 -18.16 25.56
C LYS A 162 -14.89 -17.53 24.22
N LYS A 163 -15.13 -18.38 23.21
CA LYS A 163 -15.65 -17.93 21.91
C LYS A 163 -17.03 -17.32 22.09
N LEU A 164 -17.26 -16.16 21.49
CA LEU A 164 -18.58 -15.57 21.40
C LEU A 164 -19.41 -16.34 20.39
N GLY A 165 -20.69 -16.58 20.68
CA GLY A 165 -21.65 -17.26 19.80
C GLY A 165 -22.05 -16.44 18.56
N ILE A 166 -21.17 -15.53 18.15
CA ILE A 166 -21.35 -14.61 17.04
C ILE A 166 -20.72 -15.28 15.80
N PRO A 167 -21.44 -15.36 14.66
CA PRO A 167 -20.89 -15.94 13.43
C PRO A 167 -19.57 -15.28 13.05
N ALA A 168 -18.63 -16.03 12.46
CA ALA A 168 -17.37 -15.42 12.04
C ALA A 168 -17.65 -14.40 10.90
N GLY A 169 -17.15 -13.17 11.05
CA GLY A 169 -17.48 -12.08 10.12
C GLY A 169 -16.48 -10.93 10.17
N PRO A 170 -16.59 -9.97 9.24
CA PRO A 170 -15.67 -8.83 9.11
C PRO A 170 -15.96 -7.74 10.14
N TYR A 171 -15.88 -8.09 11.42
CA TYR A 171 -16.15 -7.16 12.52
C TYR A 171 -15.09 -6.06 12.56
N LEU A 172 -15.53 -4.80 12.50
CA LEU A 172 -14.66 -3.63 12.57
C LEU A 172 -15.07 -2.78 13.75
N PHE A 173 -14.12 -2.51 14.65
CA PHE A 173 -14.30 -1.68 15.86
C PHE A 173 -15.36 -2.23 16.85
N PRO A 174 -15.25 -3.50 17.32
CA PRO A 174 -16.16 -4.01 18.32
C PRO A 174 -16.08 -3.17 19.60
N ARG A 175 -17.23 -2.87 20.21
CA ARG A 175 -17.32 -2.18 21.50
C ARG A 175 -18.00 -3.07 22.52
N ILE A 176 -17.54 -2.96 23.76
CA ILE A 176 -18.15 -3.64 24.90
C ILE A 176 -18.76 -2.55 25.78
N SER A 177 -19.99 -2.75 26.24
CA SER A 177 -20.65 -1.86 27.20
C SER A 177 -19.85 -1.78 28.51
N PRO A 178 -19.94 -0.67 29.26
CA PRO A 178 -19.17 -0.50 30.51
C PRO A 178 -19.43 -1.60 31.56
N ASP A 179 -20.61 -2.23 31.53
CA ASP A 179 -20.99 -3.36 32.39
C ASP A 179 -20.45 -4.71 31.90
N GLY A 180 -19.85 -4.78 30.71
CA GLY A 180 -19.26 -5.99 30.15
C GLY A 180 -20.25 -6.98 29.54
N GLU A 181 -21.56 -6.70 29.55
CA GLU A 181 -22.58 -7.67 29.16
C GLU A 181 -22.98 -7.59 27.69
N THR A 182 -22.83 -6.42 27.06
CA THR A 182 -23.30 -6.17 25.70
C THR A 182 -22.11 -5.89 24.77
N THR A 183 -22.04 -6.63 23.66
CA THR A 183 -21.09 -6.35 22.57
C THR A 183 -21.83 -5.70 21.41
N HIS A 184 -21.36 -4.54 20.97
CA HIS A 184 -21.81 -3.87 19.75
C HIS A 184 -20.78 -4.13 18.64
N LEU A 185 -21.27 -4.59 17.49
CA LEU A 185 -20.49 -5.07 16.34
C LEU A 185 -20.42 -4.03 15.22
#